data_AF-A0A965KLY6-F1
#
_entry.id   AF-A0A965KLY6-F1
#
_cell.length_a   1.000
_cell.length_b   1.000
_cell.length_c   1.000
_cell.angle_alpha   90.00
_cell.angle_beta   90.00
_cell.angle_gamma   90.00
#
_symmetry.space_group_name_H-M   'P 1'
#
loop_
_entity.id
_entity.type
_entity.pdbx_description
1 polymer ?
#
loop_
_entity_poly.entity_id
_entity_poly.type
_entity_poly.pdbx_seq_one_letter_code
_entity_poly.pdbx_strand_id
1 'polypeptide(L)'
;MNQTISKCMFSSKPRENPDGSSGIRAGSRDADAGKALKIAFVTLVYDGMPFLRHHPSVFRRLNMPWEWHIVEGVALLRHDTAWSVASGGRVPAWAMKNSLSTDGTTEFLDQQQKKNPDRIFVYRKPRGEYWDGKIEMERAYLPSLREPCLLWEVSSDELWAPWQIENVVRLFRENPARSSAWFWCNFYVGPNAVVSSRHGYSQNPEVEWLRVYRYWPGDEWQSHEPNVLVGRRPPFYKKVNVGMKQPFTHAETEAVGAVFDHFAFATLAQIKFKEKYYGYRNLRRNWLQLQRDVRRHLPVRLANYFPWVKDGTMVTTPVAIRAKPMAVQDPKGWKFRFVRQSRKPQHFSLLILDSSWCSNLARCLGEKTCNQMFLSWARDGFSRQLLHLDRTGTDPDWPGIMKVRSSKLAYLHGPLGGLFLDHICRKQQARMMVLGSGNMPLKTTWLKMEFLRKHDKKTFRISWQSKSGKREHQVVTLTAPDRLAGALRKIFEAHLKFLEASGGKE
;
A
#
# COMPACT_ATOMS: atom_id res chain seq x y z
N MET A 1 5.74 -5.34 53.79
CA MET A 1 5.81 -6.43 54.78
C MET A 1 6.95 -7.36 54.38
N ASN A 2 8.02 -7.31 55.21
CA ASN A 2 9.15 -8.25 55.41
C ASN A 2 10.09 -8.51 54.21
N GLN A 3 11.27 -7.86 54.11
CA GLN A 3 12.57 -8.10 54.82
C GLN A 3 13.14 -9.51 54.52
N THR A 4 14.42 -9.72 54.16
CA THR A 4 15.68 -9.28 54.80
C THR A 4 16.85 -9.45 53.81
N ILE A 5 17.59 -8.40 53.41
CA ILE A 5 18.97 -8.00 53.81
C ILE A 5 19.95 -9.13 54.20
N SER A 6 21.08 -9.26 53.49
CA SER A 6 22.40 -9.22 54.15
C SER A 6 23.54 -8.86 53.18
N LYS A 7 24.33 -7.86 53.60
CA LYS A 7 25.62 -7.43 53.05
C LYS A 7 26.72 -8.21 53.77
N CYS A 8 27.79 -8.57 53.07
CA CYS A 8 29.13 -8.64 53.66
C CYS A 8 30.18 -8.21 52.64
N MET A 9 31.06 -7.30 53.07
CA MET A 9 32.28 -6.86 52.40
C MET A 9 33.36 -7.94 52.51
N PHE A 10 34.28 -8.03 51.53
CA PHE A 10 35.73 -8.09 51.81
C PHE A 10 36.55 -7.73 50.57
N SER A 11 37.61 -6.97 50.84
CA SER A 11 38.70 -6.51 49.97
C SER A 11 39.62 -7.66 49.55
N SER A 12 40.19 -7.62 48.34
CA SER A 12 41.64 -7.87 48.12
C SER A 12 42.06 -7.69 46.65
N LYS A 13 43.33 -7.27 46.51
CA LYS A 13 44.11 -6.84 45.34
C LYS A 13 44.25 -7.87 44.19
N PRO A 14 44.72 -7.43 43.00
CA PRO A 14 44.78 -8.25 41.80
C PRO A 14 45.96 -9.24 41.83
N ARG A 15 45.74 -10.45 41.32
CA ARG A 15 46.80 -11.40 40.98
C ARG A 15 46.93 -11.45 39.46
N GLU A 16 48.12 -11.11 38.98
CA GLU A 16 48.64 -11.54 37.69
C GLU A 16 48.83 -13.06 37.69
N ASN A 17 48.54 -13.70 36.56
CA ASN A 17 49.37 -14.77 36.00
C ASN A 17 48.98 -15.04 34.54
N PRO A 18 49.88 -15.65 33.76
CA PRO A 18 50.11 -15.34 32.35
C PRO A 18 49.62 -16.43 31.41
N ASP A 19 49.63 -16.08 30.12
CA ASP A 19 49.69 -16.94 28.93
C ASP A 19 48.68 -18.08 28.74
N GLY A 20 48.06 -18.04 27.56
CA GLY A 20 47.57 -19.24 26.89
C GLY A 20 46.13 -19.17 26.44
N SER A 21 45.83 -18.42 25.37
CA SER A 21 44.79 -18.86 24.43
C SER A 21 44.94 -18.18 23.07
N SER A 22 45.30 -19.03 22.10
CA SER A 22 44.86 -19.02 20.70
C SER A 22 43.94 -17.85 20.32
N GLY A 23 44.52 -16.90 19.57
CA GLY A 23 43.81 -15.78 18.98
C GLY A 23 42.69 -16.23 18.05
N ILE A 24 41.47 -16.30 18.58
CA ILE A 24 40.24 -16.23 17.78
C ILE A 24 40.17 -14.78 17.30
N ARG A 25 40.65 -14.55 16.07
CA ARG A 25 40.45 -13.29 15.37
C ARG A 25 38.96 -13.00 15.33
N ALA A 26 38.54 -11.99 16.08
CA ALA A 26 37.27 -11.32 15.87
C ALA A 26 37.23 -10.91 14.39
N GLY A 27 36.43 -11.64 13.61
CA GLY A 27 36.19 -11.32 12.20
C GLY A 27 35.72 -9.87 12.11
N SER A 28 36.54 -9.05 11.48
CA SER A 28 36.35 -7.62 11.31
C SER A 28 34.98 -7.33 10.70
N ARG A 29 34.16 -6.54 11.40
CA ARG A 29 32.95 -5.91 10.86
C ARG A 29 33.26 -4.92 9.71
N ASP A 30 34.54 -4.63 9.47
CA ASP A 30 35.00 -3.67 8.47
C ASP A 30 35.45 -4.27 7.14
N ALA A 31 35.52 -5.62 7.01
CA ALA A 31 35.93 -6.26 5.75
C ALA A 31 34.84 -6.27 4.66
N ASP A 32 33.59 -5.90 5.00
CA ASP A 32 32.45 -5.97 4.08
C ASP A 32 32.18 -4.62 3.37
N ALA A 33 32.91 -3.55 3.72
CA ALA A 33 32.70 -2.21 3.19
C ALA A 33 33.08 -2.05 1.70
N GLY A 34 33.80 -3.02 1.12
CA GLY A 34 34.28 -2.98 -0.27
C GLY A 34 33.61 -3.97 -1.23
N LYS A 35 32.81 -4.93 -0.76
CA LYS A 35 32.16 -5.93 -1.63
C LYS A 35 30.82 -5.39 -2.12
N ALA A 36 30.62 -5.38 -3.44
CA ALA A 36 29.34 -4.94 -4.01
C ALA A 36 28.20 -5.82 -3.49
N LEU A 37 27.22 -5.23 -2.79
CA LEU A 37 26.03 -5.95 -2.31
C LEU A 37 25.35 -6.68 -3.48
N LYS A 38 25.36 -8.01 -3.42
CA LYS A 38 24.64 -8.91 -4.33
C LYS A 38 23.16 -8.95 -3.97
N ILE A 39 22.30 -9.10 -4.98
CA ILE A 39 20.86 -9.33 -4.79
C ILE A 39 20.53 -10.78 -5.14
N ALA A 40 19.78 -11.47 -4.28
CA ALA A 40 19.12 -12.72 -4.63
C ALA A 40 17.62 -12.43 -4.76
N PHE A 41 17.12 -12.34 -5.99
CA PHE A 41 15.70 -12.22 -6.24
C PHE A 41 15.04 -13.58 -6.08
N VAL A 42 13.86 -13.61 -5.45
CA VAL A 42 13.09 -14.82 -5.26
C VAL A 42 11.67 -14.61 -5.76
N THR A 43 11.18 -15.58 -6.54
CA THR A 43 9.80 -15.56 -7.04
C THR A 43 9.17 -16.93 -6.84
N LEU A 44 8.13 -17.00 -6.02
CA LEU A 44 7.21 -18.14 -6.00
C LEU A 44 6.20 -17.97 -7.13
N VAL A 45 6.01 -18.98 -7.97
CA VAL A 45 5.16 -18.85 -9.15
C VAL A 45 4.34 -20.10 -9.48
N TYR A 46 3.07 -19.84 -9.78
CA TYR A 46 2.18 -20.73 -10.50
C TYR A 46 1.33 -19.88 -11.43
N ASP A 47 1.36 -20.17 -12.73
CA ASP A 47 0.68 -19.37 -13.77
C ASP A 47 1.02 -17.86 -13.67
N GLY A 48 2.30 -17.52 -13.81
CA GLY A 48 2.82 -16.16 -13.66
C GLY A 48 2.71 -15.27 -14.91
N MET A 49 2.21 -15.78 -16.04
CA MET A 49 2.05 -14.99 -17.26
C MET A 49 0.84 -14.06 -17.15
N PRO A 50 0.91 -12.85 -17.74
CA PRO A 50 2.02 -12.33 -18.56
C PRO A 50 3.08 -11.55 -17.77
N PHE A 51 2.86 -11.28 -16.49
CA PHE A 51 3.62 -10.29 -15.71
C PHE A 51 5.06 -10.72 -15.45
N LEU A 52 5.32 -12.02 -15.29
CA LEU A 52 6.65 -12.57 -15.07
C LEU A 52 7.68 -12.20 -16.15
N ARG A 53 7.20 -11.86 -17.37
CA ARG A 53 8.06 -11.41 -18.48
C ARG A 53 8.78 -10.09 -18.20
N HIS A 54 8.26 -9.30 -17.28
CA HIS A 54 8.84 -8.02 -16.89
C HIS A 54 10.20 -8.19 -16.21
N HIS A 55 10.33 -9.19 -15.32
CA HIS A 55 11.46 -9.33 -14.40
C HIS A 55 12.81 -9.46 -15.12
N PRO A 56 13.01 -10.33 -16.12
CA PRO A 56 14.30 -10.40 -16.83
C PRO A 56 14.68 -9.13 -17.57
N SER A 57 13.69 -8.32 -18.00
CA SER A 57 13.96 -7.04 -18.66
C SER A 57 14.47 -5.96 -17.69
N VAL A 58 14.09 -6.07 -16.41
CA VAL A 58 14.56 -5.24 -15.30
C VAL A 58 15.95 -5.68 -14.86
N PHE A 59 16.11 -6.95 -14.51
CA PHE A 59 17.32 -7.45 -13.87
C PHE A 59 18.55 -7.31 -14.76
N ARG A 60 18.41 -7.51 -16.07
CA ARG A 60 19.50 -7.28 -17.05
C ARG A 60 19.98 -5.83 -17.12
N ARG A 61 19.24 -4.86 -16.58
CA ARG A 61 19.63 -3.44 -16.55
C ARG A 61 20.33 -3.02 -15.25
N LEU A 62 20.44 -3.93 -14.28
CA LEU A 62 21.02 -3.64 -12.98
C LEU A 62 22.55 -3.65 -13.05
N ASN A 63 23.17 -2.63 -12.46
CA ASN A 63 24.64 -2.48 -12.38
C ASN A 63 25.26 -3.10 -11.12
N MET A 64 24.68 -4.19 -10.63
CA MET A 64 25.19 -4.94 -9.47
C MET A 64 25.05 -6.45 -9.69
N PRO A 65 25.82 -7.29 -8.97
CA PRO A 65 25.64 -8.73 -9.00
C PRO A 65 24.22 -9.11 -8.56
N TRP A 66 23.59 -10.00 -9.32
CA TRP A 66 22.28 -10.53 -8.98
C TRP A 66 22.12 -11.97 -9.44
N GLU A 67 21.29 -12.70 -8.71
CA GLU A 67 20.74 -14.01 -9.05
C GLU A 67 19.21 -13.96 -8.95
N TRP A 68 18.54 -14.82 -9.70
CA TRP A 68 17.09 -14.97 -9.66
C TRP A 68 16.74 -16.44 -9.43
N HIS A 69 16.14 -16.71 -8.27
CA HIS A 69 15.67 -18.01 -7.84
C HIS A 69 14.15 -18.06 -8.03
N ILE A 70 13.68 -18.97 -8.87
CA ILE A 70 12.28 -19.13 -9.20
C ILE A 70 11.83 -20.49 -8.72
N VAL A 71 10.86 -20.51 -7.81
CA VAL A 71 10.27 -21.75 -7.31
C VAL A 71 8.91 -21.91 -7.98
N GLU A 72 8.83 -22.84 -8.92
CA GLU A 72 7.64 -23.07 -9.73
C GLU A 72 6.83 -24.25 -9.22
N GLY A 73 5.51 -24.08 -9.17
CA GLY A 73 4.55 -25.15 -9.01
C GLY A 73 3.42 -24.79 -8.06
N VAL A 74 2.49 -25.72 -7.93
CA VAL A 74 1.33 -25.59 -7.04
C VAL A 74 1.72 -25.82 -5.59
N ALA A 75 1.40 -24.86 -4.72
CA ALA A 75 1.42 -25.04 -3.27
C ALA A 75 0.06 -25.51 -2.76
N LEU A 76 0.07 -26.56 -1.92
CA LEU A 76 -1.10 -27.00 -1.18
C LEU A 76 -1.52 -25.95 -0.14
N LEU A 77 -2.82 -25.91 0.21
CA LEU A 77 -3.37 -25.00 1.21
C LEU A 77 -3.09 -25.54 2.63
N ARG A 78 -1.82 -25.47 3.02
CA ARG A 78 -1.29 -25.94 4.30
C ARG A 78 -0.52 -24.83 5.00
N HIS A 79 -0.19 -25.05 6.27
CA HIS A 79 0.57 -24.12 7.11
C HIS A 79 -0.05 -22.71 7.06
N ASP A 80 0.71 -21.71 6.61
CA ASP A 80 0.29 -20.30 6.57
C ASP A 80 -0.90 -20.02 5.63
N THR A 81 -1.29 -20.97 4.77
CA THR A 81 -2.45 -20.83 3.87
C THR A 81 -3.66 -21.68 4.28
N ALA A 82 -3.55 -22.44 5.37
CA ALA A 82 -4.60 -23.37 5.83
C ALA A 82 -5.90 -22.65 6.23
N TRP A 83 -5.83 -21.38 6.64
CA TRP A 83 -7.01 -20.56 6.97
C TRP A 83 -8.03 -20.50 5.82
N SER A 84 -7.59 -20.63 4.58
CA SER A 84 -8.45 -20.52 3.40
C SER A 84 -9.33 -21.75 3.19
N VAL A 85 -8.94 -22.92 3.72
CA VAL A 85 -9.69 -24.19 3.58
C VAL A 85 -11.07 -24.06 4.22
N ALA A 86 -11.17 -23.43 5.40
CA ALA A 86 -12.44 -23.17 6.08
C ALA A 86 -13.38 -22.26 5.26
N SER A 87 -12.84 -21.46 4.34
CA SER A 87 -13.60 -20.62 3.40
C SER A 87 -13.95 -21.35 2.10
N GLY A 88 -13.67 -22.65 1.99
CA GLY A 88 -13.85 -23.43 0.77
C GLY A 88 -12.68 -23.34 -0.21
N GLY A 89 -11.53 -22.86 0.25
CA GLY A 89 -10.28 -22.84 -0.51
C GLY A 89 -9.85 -24.25 -0.88
N ARG A 90 -9.49 -24.43 -2.16
CA ARG A 90 -8.96 -25.68 -2.70
C ARG A 90 -8.08 -25.41 -3.91
N VAL A 91 -7.06 -26.25 -4.08
CA VAL A 91 -6.31 -26.28 -5.34
C VAL A 91 -7.27 -26.69 -6.46
N PRO A 92 -7.36 -25.93 -7.56
CA PRO A 92 -8.21 -26.31 -8.68
C PRO A 92 -7.78 -27.64 -9.33
N ALA A 93 -8.74 -28.44 -9.78
CA ALA A 93 -8.45 -29.75 -10.41
C ALA A 93 -7.52 -29.63 -11.64
N TRP A 94 -7.66 -28.56 -12.43
CA TRP A 94 -6.75 -28.31 -13.56
C TRP A 94 -5.32 -28.03 -13.12
N ALA A 95 -5.14 -27.41 -11.96
CA ALA A 95 -3.82 -27.13 -11.39
C ALA A 95 -3.18 -28.40 -10.82
N MET A 96 -3.99 -29.30 -10.25
CA MET A 96 -3.52 -30.60 -9.78
C MET A 96 -2.93 -31.46 -10.92
N LYS A 97 -3.55 -31.44 -12.11
CA LYS A 97 -3.19 -32.37 -13.21
C LYS A 97 -1.72 -32.31 -13.65
N ASN A 98 -1.09 -31.14 -13.61
CA ASN A 98 0.26 -30.96 -14.14
C ASN A 98 1.29 -30.54 -13.08
N SER A 99 0.89 -30.16 -11.86
CA SER A 99 1.72 -29.59 -10.77
C SER A 99 2.52 -28.32 -11.10
N LEU A 100 2.88 -28.13 -12.37
CA LEU A 100 3.55 -26.98 -12.96
C LEU A 100 2.55 -26.03 -13.61
N SER A 101 3.02 -24.84 -13.97
CA SER A 101 2.21 -23.83 -14.65
C SER A 101 1.75 -24.30 -16.03
N THR A 102 0.61 -23.78 -16.47
CA THR A 102 -0.11 -24.17 -17.68
C THR A 102 -0.35 -23.02 -18.66
N ASP A 103 0.12 -21.82 -18.32
CA ASP A 103 -0.13 -20.57 -19.05
C ASP A 103 1.06 -20.10 -19.93
N GLY A 104 2.06 -20.96 -20.13
CA GLY A 104 3.32 -20.62 -20.80
C GLY A 104 4.45 -20.20 -19.85
N THR A 105 4.23 -20.20 -18.53
CA THR A 105 5.27 -19.89 -17.53
C THR A 105 6.40 -20.91 -17.55
N THR A 106 6.09 -22.21 -17.59
CA THR A 106 7.09 -23.29 -17.60
C THR A 106 8.08 -23.12 -18.76
N GLU A 107 7.57 -22.96 -19.98
CA GLU A 107 8.37 -22.83 -21.20
C GLU A 107 9.18 -21.54 -21.19
N PHE A 108 8.61 -20.46 -20.66
CA PHE A 108 9.33 -19.20 -20.48
C PHE A 108 10.51 -19.35 -19.52
N LEU A 109 10.30 -19.99 -18.37
CA LEU A 109 11.34 -20.21 -17.36
C LEU A 109 12.46 -21.09 -17.90
N ASP A 110 12.13 -22.16 -18.62
CA ASP A 110 13.12 -23.02 -19.28
C ASP A 110 13.99 -22.23 -20.26
N GLN A 111 13.37 -21.34 -21.03
CA GLN A 111 14.09 -20.46 -21.96
C GLN A 111 14.95 -19.43 -21.21
N GLN A 112 14.49 -18.86 -20.10
CA GLN A 112 15.27 -17.90 -19.33
C GLN A 112 16.49 -18.57 -18.67
N GLN A 113 16.30 -19.74 -18.07
CA GLN A 113 17.38 -20.52 -17.44
C GLN A 113 18.43 -20.92 -18.47
N LYS A 114 18.03 -21.46 -19.63
CA LYS A 114 18.97 -21.80 -20.72
C LYS A 114 19.78 -20.60 -21.20
N LYS A 115 19.19 -19.39 -21.22
CA LYS A 115 19.87 -18.16 -21.66
C LYS A 115 20.84 -17.59 -20.63
N ASN A 116 20.62 -17.84 -19.34
CA ASN A 116 21.42 -17.28 -18.24
C ASN A 116 21.60 -18.31 -17.12
N PRO A 117 22.26 -19.46 -17.39
CA PRO A 117 22.32 -20.58 -16.44
C PRO A 117 23.03 -20.24 -15.13
N ASP A 118 23.97 -19.27 -15.16
CA ASP A 118 24.74 -18.85 -13.99
C ASP A 118 24.02 -17.79 -13.12
N ARG A 119 22.85 -17.32 -13.54
CA ARG A 119 22.09 -16.27 -12.82
C ARG A 119 20.64 -16.63 -12.55
N ILE A 120 20.08 -17.59 -13.27
CA ILE A 120 18.66 -17.93 -13.21
C ILE A 120 18.54 -19.39 -12.80
N PHE A 121 17.96 -19.62 -11.62
CA PHE A 121 17.81 -20.94 -11.01
C PHE A 121 16.34 -21.26 -10.86
N VAL A 122 15.89 -22.36 -11.47
CA VAL A 122 14.50 -22.80 -11.41
C VAL A 122 14.39 -24.06 -10.56
N TYR A 123 13.53 -24.02 -9.55
CA TYR A 123 13.27 -25.11 -8.60
C TYR A 123 11.86 -25.64 -8.85
N ARG A 124 11.75 -26.96 -9.07
CA ARG A 124 10.49 -27.65 -9.34
C ARG A 124 10.44 -28.95 -8.57
N LYS A 125 9.23 -29.32 -8.15
CA LYS A 125 8.95 -30.69 -7.73
C LYS A 125 8.86 -31.61 -8.96
N PRO A 126 9.12 -32.92 -8.81
CA PRO A 126 8.78 -33.91 -9.83
C PRO A 126 7.31 -33.80 -10.28
N ARG A 127 7.04 -34.22 -11.52
CA ARG A 127 5.68 -34.14 -12.07
C ARG A 127 4.70 -34.94 -11.21
N GLY A 128 3.60 -34.29 -10.80
CA GLY A 128 2.55 -34.89 -9.97
C GLY A 128 2.77 -34.71 -8.48
N GLU A 129 3.91 -34.14 -8.07
CA GLU A 129 4.14 -33.71 -6.69
C GLU A 129 3.79 -32.24 -6.50
N TYR A 130 3.44 -31.88 -5.26
CA TYR A 130 3.03 -30.52 -4.90
C TYR A 130 3.91 -30.01 -3.78
N TRP A 131 4.05 -28.69 -3.71
CA TRP A 131 4.71 -28.06 -2.57
C TRP A 131 3.80 -28.15 -1.33
N ASP A 132 4.38 -28.57 -0.21
CA ASP A 132 3.74 -28.64 1.11
C ASP A 132 3.55 -27.25 1.70
N GLY A 133 2.66 -26.48 1.08
CA GLY A 133 2.47 -25.07 1.37
C GLY A 133 3.56 -24.19 0.78
N LYS A 134 3.30 -22.88 0.79
CA LYS A 134 4.25 -21.89 0.27
C LYS A 134 5.54 -21.81 1.08
N ILE A 135 5.50 -22.17 2.36
CA ILE A 135 6.69 -22.21 3.21
C ILE A 135 7.74 -23.23 2.73
N GLU A 136 7.33 -24.36 2.13
CA GLU A 136 8.28 -25.28 1.51
C GLU A 136 8.93 -24.62 0.28
N MET A 137 8.15 -23.90 -0.52
CA MET A 137 8.68 -23.17 -1.67
C MET A 137 9.73 -22.13 -1.25
N GLU A 138 9.43 -21.34 -0.21
CA GLU A 138 10.37 -20.36 0.35
C GLU A 138 11.69 -20.98 0.82
N ARG A 139 11.66 -22.24 1.29
CA ARG A 139 12.86 -22.92 1.77
C ARG A 139 13.69 -23.54 0.65
N ALA A 140 13.12 -23.78 -0.52
CA ALA A 140 13.73 -24.58 -1.58
C ALA A 140 15.05 -24.01 -2.12
N TYR A 141 15.17 -22.68 -2.18
CA TYR A 141 16.36 -22.02 -2.75
C TYR A 141 17.42 -21.66 -1.71
N LEU A 142 17.09 -21.66 -0.41
CA LEU A 142 18.00 -21.24 0.65
C LEU A 142 19.35 -21.98 0.65
N PRO A 143 19.42 -23.31 0.40
CA PRO A 143 20.71 -24.02 0.34
C PRO A 143 21.66 -23.52 -0.77
N SER A 144 21.13 -22.83 -1.79
CA SER A 144 21.93 -22.24 -2.85
C SER A 144 22.54 -20.89 -2.45
N LEU A 145 22.02 -20.21 -1.42
CA LEU A 145 22.50 -18.91 -0.96
C LEU A 145 23.69 -19.05 0.00
N ARG A 146 24.89 -19.18 -0.57
CA ARG A 146 26.12 -19.46 0.19
C ARG A 146 26.86 -18.23 0.71
N GLU A 147 26.45 -17.03 0.29
CA GLU A 147 27.06 -15.77 0.71
C GLU A 147 26.00 -14.76 1.19
N PRO A 148 26.38 -13.80 2.04
CA PRO A 148 25.48 -12.71 2.43
C PRO A 148 24.98 -11.93 1.22
N CYS A 149 23.70 -11.58 1.21
CA CYS A 149 23.08 -10.85 0.10
C CYS A 149 21.87 -10.01 0.57
N LEU A 150 21.36 -9.19 -0.34
CA LEU A 150 20.00 -8.68 -0.22
C LEU A 150 19.05 -9.71 -0.83
N LEU A 151 18.36 -10.45 0.04
CA LEU A 151 17.30 -11.36 -0.35
C LEU A 151 16.05 -10.55 -0.64
N TRP A 152 15.60 -10.58 -1.88
CA TRP A 152 14.51 -9.74 -2.38
C TRP A 152 13.38 -10.61 -2.93
N GLU A 153 12.28 -10.69 -2.18
CA GLU A 153 11.06 -11.34 -2.66
C GLU A 153 10.35 -10.46 -3.69
N VAL A 154 10.07 -11.03 -4.85
CA VAL A 154 9.34 -10.37 -5.93
C VAL A 154 8.32 -11.36 -6.47
N SER A 155 7.03 -11.11 -6.22
CA SER A 155 5.96 -11.94 -6.78
C SER A 155 5.93 -11.82 -8.31
N SER A 156 5.35 -12.81 -8.99
CA SER A 156 5.28 -12.84 -10.46
C SER A 156 4.53 -11.65 -11.07
N ASP A 157 3.61 -11.05 -10.31
CA ASP A 157 2.79 -9.89 -10.66
C ASP A 157 3.22 -8.58 -9.97
N GLU A 158 4.41 -8.56 -9.35
CA GLU A 158 5.06 -7.36 -8.82
C GLU A 158 6.06 -6.80 -9.83
N LEU A 159 5.80 -5.57 -10.29
CA LEU A 159 6.62 -4.91 -11.30
C LEU A 159 7.45 -3.83 -10.63
N TRP A 160 8.76 -3.95 -10.77
CA TRP A 160 9.75 -2.99 -10.29
C TRP A 160 10.45 -2.31 -11.47
N ALA A 161 10.88 -1.07 -11.31
CA ALA A 161 11.78 -0.44 -12.26
C ALA A 161 13.24 -0.53 -11.80
N PRO A 162 14.22 -0.55 -12.73
CA PRO A 162 15.64 -0.70 -12.37
C PRO A 162 16.12 0.32 -11.32
N TRP A 163 15.81 1.60 -11.51
CA TRP A 163 16.24 2.65 -10.57
C TRP A 163 15.63 2.49 -9.16
N GLN A 164 14.48 1.84 -9.02
CA GLN A 164 13.88 1.60 -7.71
C GLN A 164 14.72 0.60 -6.94
N ILE A 165 15.14 -0.46 -7.63
CA ILE A 165 16.02 -1.49 -7.08
C ILE A 165 17.37 -0.86 -6.71
N GLU A 166 17.98 -0.12 -7.64
CA GLU A 166 19.28 0.54 -7.41
C GLU A 166 19.24 1.52 -6.24
N ASN A 167 18.17 2.32 -6.11
CA ASN A 167 18.00 3.26 -5.01
C ASN A 167 17.88 2.55 -3.65
N VAL A 168 17.19 1.41 -3.59
CA VAL A 168 17.09 0.61 -2.36
C VAL A 168 18.43 -0.02 -2.02
N VAL A 169 19.15 -0.59 -3.00
CA VAL A 169 20.50 -1.12 -2.76
C VAL A 169 21.41 -0.02 -2.20
N ARG A 170 21.33 1.21 -2.73
CA ARG A 170 22.07 2.36 -2.18
C ARG A 170 21.70 2.63 -0.73
N LEU A 171 20.42 2.61 -0.36
CA LEU A 171 19.99 2.76 1.04
C LEU A 171 20.68 1.71 1.95
N PHE A 172 20.72 0.45 1.54
CA PHE A 172 21.38 -0.62 2.32
C PHE A 172 22.91 -0.50 2.36
N ARG A 173 23.55 0.06 1.34
CA ARG A 173 25.00 0.34 1.35
C ARG A 173 25.33 1.48 2.31
N GLU A 174 24.56 2.56 2.26
CA GLU A 174 24.75 3.73 3.12
C GLU A 174 24.37 3.45 4.59
N ASN A 175 23.56 2.44 4.84
CA ASN A 175 23.09 2.10 6.19
C ASN A 175 23.29 0.59 6.48
N PRO A 176 24.53 0.14 6.72
CA PRO A 176 24.85 -1.28 6.90
C PRO A 176 24.13 -1.94 8.09
N ALA A 177 23.74 -1.16 9.11
CA ALA A 177 23.01 -1.65 10.27
C ALA A 177 21.55 -2.06 9.97
N ARG A 178 20.96 -1.56 8.88
CA ARG A 178 19.56 -1.82 8.50
C ARG A 178 19.43 -3.23 7.95
N SER A 179 18.43 -3.97 8.41
CA SER A 179 18.29 -5.40 8.12
C SER A 179 17.27 -5.73 7.03
N SER A 180 16.36 -4.82 6.71
CA SER A 180 15.22 -5.12 5.84
C SER A 180 14.51 -3.85 5.39
N ALA A 181 13.57 -3.96 4.45
CA ALA A 181 12.83 -2.82 3.93
C ALA A 181 11.36 -3.13 3.62
N TRP A 182 10.49 -2.20 4.05
CA TRP A 182 9.06 -2.15 3.77
C TRP A 182 8.76 -1.18 2.63
N PHE A 183 7.72 -1.46 1.85
CA PHE A 183 7.44 -0.71 0.62
C PHE A 183 5.98 -0.33 0.48
N TRP A 184 5.72 0.81 -0.15
CA TRP A 184 4.41 1.04 -0.73
C TRP A 184 4.31 0.40 -2.10
N CYS A 185 3.09 0.04 -2.52
CA CYS A 185 2.81 -0.32 -3.90
C CYS A 185 1.58 0.41 -4.45
N ASN A 186 1.49 0.51 -5.78
CA ASN A 186 0.21 0.73 -6.44
C ASN A 186 -0.45 -0.63 -6.64
N PHE A 187 -1.50 -0.90 -5.87
CA PHE A 187 -2.16 -2.19 -5.86
C PHE A 187 -3.33 -2.22 -6.85
N TYR A 188 -3.19 -2.99 -7.93
CA TYR A 188 -4.18 -3.08 -9.00
C TYR A 188 -5.14 -4.24 -8.75
N VAL A 189 -6.43 -3.89 -8.69
CA VAL A 189 -7.55 -4.82 -8.54
C VAL A 189 -8.29 -5.05 -9.87
N GLY A 190 -7.61 -4.79 -10.98
CA GLY A 190 -8.11 -4.90 -12.33
C GLY A 190 -7.16 -4.23 -13.33
N PRO A 191 -7.33 -4.44 -14.64
CA PRO A 191 -6.42 -3.88 -15.65
C PRO A 191 -6.45 -2.34 -15.70
N ASN A 192 -7.52 -1.72 -15.22
CA ASN A 192 -7.67 -0.27 -15.12
C ASN A 192 -8.29 0.15 -13.78
N ALA A 193 -8.08 -0.63 -12.73
CA ALA A 193 -8.63 -0.38 -11.39
C ALA A 193 -7.52 -0.51 -10.34
N VAL A 194 -7.32 0.54 -9.54
CA VAL A 194 -6.22 0.65 -8.57
C VAL A 194 -6.74 1.15 -7.23
N VAL A 195 -6.19 0.61 -6.15
CA VAL A 195 -6.44 1.12 -4.79
C VAL A 195 -5.90 2.55 -4.69
N SER A 196 -6.76 3.46 -4.22
CA SER A 196 -6.50 4.90 -4.17
C SER A 196 -6.35 5.45 -2.75
N SER A 197 -6.83 4.71 -1.76
CA SER A 197 -6.69 5.03 -0.33
C SER A 197 -5.42 4.43 0.25
N ARG A 198 -4.89 5.03 1.33
CA ARG A 198 -3.84 4.47 2.19
C ARG A 198 -4.43 3.90 3.48
N HIS A 199 -3.65 3.11 4.22
CA HIS A 199 -4.02 2.58 5.54
C HIS A 199 -5.27 1.68 5.56
N GLY A 200 -5.48 0.94 4.47
CA GLY A 200 -6.51 -0.09 4.37
C GLY A 200 -5.92 -1.35 3.74
N TYR A 201 -6.78 -2.23 3.24
CA TYR A 201 -6.41 -3.43 2.49
C TYR A 201 -5.35 -3.11 1.43
N SER A 202 -4.29 -3.94 1.36
CA SER A 202 -3.09 -3.75 0.51
C SER A 202 -2.23 -2.53 0.83
N GLN A 203 -2.56 -1.74 1.86
CA GLN A 203 -1.92 -0.48 2.21
C GLN A 203 -1.78 -0.30 3.74
N ASN A 204 -1.76 -1.41 4.50
CA ASN A 204 -1.58 -1.38 5.94
C ASN A 204 -0.07 -1.43 6.29
N PRO A 205 0.53 -0.35 6.81
CA PRO A 205 1.96 -0.31 7.09
C PRO A 205 2.41 -1.25 8.22
N GLU A 206 1.49 -1.82 9.00
CA GLU A 206 1.81 -2.75 10.08
C GLU A 206 2.12 -4.17 9.59
N VAL A 207 1.65 -4.53 8.39
CA VAL A 207 1.71 -5.91 7.90
C VAL A 207 2.06 -6.05 6.42
N GLU A 208 1.89 -5.01 5.60
CA GLU A 208 2.00 -5.13 4.14
C GLU A 208 3.38 -4.74 3.60
N TRP A 209 3.88 -5.57 2.67
CA TRP A 209 5.00 -5.29 1.77
C TRP A 209 6.41 -5.19 2.37
N LEU A 210 6.74 -6.06 3.34
CA LEU A 210 8.13 -6.39 3.61
C LEU A 210 8.67 -7.22 2.45
N ARG A 211 9.72 -6.77 1.77
CA ARG A 211 10.21 -7.41 0.53
C ARG A 211 11.70 -7.66 0.47
N VAL A 212 12.50 -6.92 1.24
CA VAL A 212 13.96 -7.03 1.19
C VAL A 212 14.50 -7.35 2.57
N TYR A 213 15.44 -8.29 2.64
CA TYR A 213 16.12 -8.72 3.85
C TYR A 213 17.63 -8.76 3.61
N ARG A 214 18.42 -8.36 4.60
CA ARG A 214 19.86 -8.59 4.66
C ARG A 214 20.08 -10.02 5.14
N TYR A 215 20.12 -10.93 4.19
CA TYR A 215 20.24 -12.36 4.40
C TYR A 215 21.68 -12.74 4.74
N TRP A 216 21.81 -13.67 5.68
CA TRP A 216 23.05 -14.37 5.98
C TRP A 216 22.86 -15.88 5.76
N PRO A 217 23.86 -16.60 5.23
CA PRO A 217 23.80 -18.05 5.11
C PRO A 217 23.41 -18.70 6.44
N GLY A 218 22.40 -19.57 6.39
CA GLY A 218 21.80 -20.20 7.57
C GLY A 218 20.59 -19.47 8.17
N ASP A 219 20.20 -18.30 7.64
CA ASP A 219 18.87 -17.75 7.90
C ASP A 219 17.80 -18.68 7.29
N GLU A 220 16.65 -18.77 7.95
CA GLU A 220 15.57 -19.70 7.60
C GLU A 220 14.20 -19.02 7.61
N TRP A 221 13.28 -19.49 6.77
CA TRP A 221 11.90 -19.03 6.80
C TRP A 221 11.10 -19.75 7.88
N GLN A 222 10.50 -18.97 8.77
CA GLN A 222 9.57 -19.46 9.78
C GLN A 222 8.12 -19.46 9.28
N SER A 223 7.73 -18.47 8.47
CA SER A 223 6.41 -18.36 7.85
C SER A 223 6.46 -17.52 6.57
N HIS A 224 5.47 -17.68 5.70
CA HIS A 224 5.25 -16.92 4.45
C HIS A 224 4.10 -15.89 4.57
N GLU A 225 3.05 -16.16 5.34
CA GLU A 225 1.93 -15.20 5.52
C GLU A 225 1.69 -14.96 7.03
N PRO A 226 2.34 -13.95 7.66
CA PRO A 226 3.31 -13.00 7.09
C PRO A 226 4.72 -13.61 6.89
N ASN A 227 5.53 -12.99 6.03
CA ASN A 227 6.92 -13.40 5.78
C ASN A 227 7.80 -13.15 7.02
N VAL A 228 8.30 -14.23 7.63
CA VAL A 228 9.18 -14.17 8.80
C VAL A 228 10.48 -14.92 8.51
N LEU A 229 11.50 -14.17 8.08
CA LEU A 229 12.87 -14.65 8.00
C LEU A 229 13.53 -14.52 9.38
N VAL A 230 14.12 -15.59 9.86
CA VAL A 230 14.85 -15.62 11.12
C VAL A 230 16.30 -16.01 10.93
N GLY A 231 17.15 -15.44 11.78
CA GLY A 231 18.57 -15.71 11.74
C GLY A 231 19.14 -15.81 13.14
N ARG A 232 20.19 -16.62 13.32
CA ARG A 232 20.98 -16.61 14.56
C ARG A 232 22.01 -15.48 14.47
N ARG A 233 22.11 -14.65 15.51
CA ARG A 233 23.04 -13.52 15.53
C ARG A 233 23.87 -13.50 16.83
N PRO A 234 25.17 -13.12 16.79
CA PRO A 234 25.99 -12.91 17.98
C PRO A 234 25.40 -11.87 18.95
N PRO A 235 25.82 -11.86 20.24
CA PRO A 235 26.81 -12.77 20.84
C PRO A 235 26.22 -14.11 21.31
N PHE A 236 24.90 -14.20 21.51
CA PHE A 236 24.27 -15.39 22.10
C PHE A 236 23.64 -16.35 21.08
N TYR A 237 23.77 -16.08 19.77
CA TYR A 237 23.15 -16.86 18.69
C TYR A 237 21.64 -17.08 18.85
N LYS A 238 20.97 -16.15 19.53
CA LYS A 238 19.51 -16.16 19.64
C LYS A 238 18.90 -15.97 18.25
N LYS A 239 17.82 -16.69 18.00
CA LYS A 239 17.00 -16.56 16.80
C LYS A 239 16.31 -15.20 16.85
N VAL A 240 16.57 -14.35 15.84
CA VAL A 240 15.98 -13.01 15.72
C VAL A 240 15.19 -12.92 14.42
N ASN A 241 14.09 -12.17 14.44
CA ASN A 241 13.37 -11.82 13.23
C ASN A 241 14.18 -10.78 12.44
N VAL A 242 14.70 -11.18 11.29
CA VAL A 242 15.53 -10.33 10.44
C VAL A 242 14.71 -9.16 9.90
N GLY A 243 13.44 -9.37 9.57
CA GLY A 243 12.51 -8.37 9.06
C GLY A 243 12.16 -7.23 10.02
N MET A 244 12.39 -7.43 11.32
CA MET A 244 12.02 -6.46 12.36
C MET A 244 13.23 -5.72 12.96
N LYS A 245 14.45 -6.08 12.57
CA LYS A 245 15.67 -5.52 13.14
C LYS A 245 16.07 -4.19 12.47
N GLN A 246 15.48 -3.08 12.91
CA GLN A 246 15.72 -1.75 12.31
C GLN A 246 15.43 -1.72 10.80
N PRO A 247 14.19 -2.00 10.39
CA PRO A 247 13.83 -1.99 8.97
C PRO A 247 13.74 -0.56 8.43
N PHE A 248 13.98 -0.39 7.13
CA PHE A 248 13.50 0.78 6.38
C PHE A 248 11.98 0.78 6.34
N THR A 249 11.37 1.89 6.73
CA THR A 249 9.93 2.09 6.70
C THR A 249 9.43 2.36 5.28
N HIS A 250 8.12 2.22 5.05
CA HIS A 250 7.49 2.58 3.78
C HIS A 250 7.76 4.03 3.37
N ALA A 251 7.87 4.95 4.32
CA ALA A 251 8.13 6.36 4.06
C ALA A 251 9.55 6.59 3.53
N GLU A 252 10.54 5.90 4.10
CA GLU A 252 11.93 5.99 3.66
C GLU A 252 12.15 5.40 2.26
N THR A 253 11.51 4.27 1.97
CA THR A 253 11.59 3.66 0.62
C THR A 253 10.82 4.45 -0.42
N GLU A 254 9.66 5.02 -0.09
CA GLU A 254 8.93 5.94 -0.97
C GLU A 254 9.70 7.24 -1.23
N ALA A 255 10.43 7.77 -0.24
CA ALA A 255 11.25 8.97 -0.39
C ALA A 255 12.35 8.81 -1.46
N VAL A 256 12.87 7.60 -1.65
CA VAL A 256 13.81 7.27 -2.74
C VAL A 256 13.11 6.78 -4.02
N GLY A 257 11.78 6.90 -4.10
CA GLY A 257 10.98 6.55 -5.27
C GLY A 257 10.76 5.04 -5.46
N ALA A 258 11.00 4.22 -4.43
CA ALA A 258 10.79 2.78 -4.46
C ALA A 258 9.32 2.43 -4.11
N VAL A 259 8.45 2.58 -5.11
CA VAL A 259 7.02 2.21 -5.05
C VAL A 259 6.70 1.35 -6.27
N PHE A 260 6.52 0.04 -6.06
CA PHE A 260 6.28 -0.92 -7.15
C PHE A 260 4.81 -0.96 -7.56
N ASP A 261 4.52 -1.55 -8.71
CA ASP A 261 3.14 -1.86 -9.12
C ASP A 261 2.86 -3.33 -8.83
N HIS A 262 1.70 -3.64 -8.25
CA HIS A 262 1.29 -5.02 -7.96
C HIS A 262 -0.03 -5.33 -8.68
N PHE A 263 0.02 -6.19 -9.68
CA PHE A 263 -1.12 -6.59 -10.52
C PHE A 263 -1.88 -7.81 -9.96
N ALA A 264 -2.26 -7.75 -8.68
CA ALA A 264 -2.78 -8.87 -7.90
C ALA A 264 -4.09 -9.50 -8.41
N PHE A 265 -4.96 -8.69 -9.05
CA PHE A 265 -6.27 -9.11 -9.58
C PHE A 265 -6.52 -8.50 -10.96
N ALA A 266 -5.50 -8.51 -11.82
CA ALA A 266 -5.51 -7.81 -13.10
C ALA A 266 -6.06 -8.64 -14.27
N THR A 267 -5.99 -9.97 -14.21
CA THR A 267 -6.45 -10.86 -15.28
C THR A 267 -7.58 -11.77 -14.82
N LEU A 268 -8.44 -12.18 -15.77
CA LEU A 268 -9.49 -13.16 -15.47
C LEU A 268 -8.91 -14.51 -15.02
N ALA A 269 -7.70 -14.88 -15.47
CA ALA A 269 -7.02 -16.10 -15.05
C ALA A 269 -6.65 -16.05 -13.55
N GLN A 270 -6.02 -14.95 -13.10
CA GLN A 270 -5.76 -14.71 -11.68
C GLN A 270 -7.04 -14.79 -10.85
N ILE A 271 -8.13 -14.17 -11.32
CA ILE A 271 -9.43 -14.21 -10.64
C ILE A 271 -9.97 -15.64 -10.52
N LYS A 272 -9.98 -16.40 -11.61
CA LYS A 272 -10.47 -17.79 -11.63
C LYS A 272 -9.66 -18.67 -10.67
N PHE A 273 -8.34 -18.50 -10.66
CA PHE A 273 -7.46 -19.24 -9.75
C PHE A 273 -7.74 -18.85 -8.29
N LYS A 274 -7.64 -17.55 -7.96
CA LYS A 274 -7.80 -17.05 -6.57
C LYS A 274 -9.19 -17.31 -6.00
N GLU A 275 -10.25 -17.28 -6.83
CA GLU A 275 -11.61 -17.65 -6.42
C GLU A 275 -11.68 -19.06 -5.84
N LYS A 276 -11.02 -20.03 -6.49
CA LYS A 276 -11.00 -21.43 -6.05
C LYS A 276 -9.95 -21.65 -4.95
N TYR A 277 -8.75 -21.13 -5.15
CA TYR A 277 -7.61 -21.33 -4.27
C TYR A 277 -7.88 -20.80 -2.85
N TYR A 278 -8.41 -19.58 -2.73
CA TYR A 278 -8.68 -18.97 -1.42
C TYR A 278 -10.14 -19.14 -0.95
N GLY A 279 -11.02 -19.74 -1.75
CA GLY A 279 -12.44 -19.90 -1.40
C GLY A 279 -13.25 -18.60 -1.49
N TYR A 280 -12.78 -17.62 -2.27
CA TYR A 280 -13.43 -16.33 -2.41
C TYR A 280 -14.74 -16.41 -3.23
N ARG A 281 -15.85 -16.73 -2.56
CA ARG A 281 -17.16 -16.91 -3.19
C ARG A 281 -17.55 -15.73 -4.09
N ASN A 282 -17.98 -16.03 -5.32
CA ASN A 282 -18.44 -15.09 -6.34
C ASN A 282 -17.42 -14.02 -6.77
N LEU A 283 -16.13 -14.21 -6.49
CA LEU A 283 -15.09 -13.23 -6.82
C LEU A 283 -15.12 -12.83 -8.31
N ARG A 284 -15.28 -13.78 -9.23
CA ARG A 284 -15.36 -13.49 -10.67
C ARG A 284 -16.48 -12.53 -11.01
N ARG A 285 -17.69 -12.79 -10.48
CA ARG A 285 -18.87 -11.94 -10.73
C ARG A 285 -18.64 -10.55 -10.15
N ASN A 286 -18.17 -10.48 -8.92
CA ASN A 286 -17.96 -9.20 -8.23
C ASN A 286 -16.82 -8.39 -8.85
N TRP A 287 -15.75 -9.06 -9.31
CA TRP A 287 -14.65 -8.41 -10.01
C TRP A 287 -15.10 -7.81 -11.34
N LEU A 288 -15.92 -8.52 -12.13
CA LEU A 288 -16.51 -7.97 -13.35
C LEU A 288 -17.39 -6.74 -13.06
N GLN A 289 -18.14 -6.77 -11.95
CA GLN A 289 -18.93 -5.63 -11.51
C GLN A 289 -18.05 -4.45 -11.11
N LEU A 290 -16.96 -4.69 -10.35
CA LEU A 290 -15.97 -3.67 -10.01
C LEU A 290 -15.39 -3.01 -11.27
N GLN A 291 -15.01 -3.79 -12.28
CA GLN A 291 -14.46 -3.24 -13.53
C GLN A 291 -15.49 -2.39 -14.30
N ARG A 292 -16.79 -2.63 -14.15
CA ARG A 292 -17.85 -1.80 -14.75
C ARG A 292 -18.05 -0.52 -13.94
N ASP A 293 -18.11 -0.65 -12.62
CA ASP A 293 -18.44 0.46 -11.72
C ASP A 293 -17.30 1.46 -11.64
N VAL A 294 -16.03 1.02 -11.55
CA VAL A 294 -14.86 1.92 -11.59
C VAL A 294 -14.80 2.74 -12.89
N ARG A 295 -15.40 2.26 -13.99
CA ARG A 295 -15.48 3.05 -15.25
C ARG A 295 -16.59 4.10 -15.23
N ARG A 296 -17.63 3.92 -14.41
CA ARG A 296 -18.86 4.74 -14.40
C ARG A 296 -18.96 5.65 -13.17
N HIS A 297 -18.39 5.23 -12.06
CA HIS A 297 -18.52 5.80 -10.73
C HIS A 297 -17.12 5.85 -10.12
N LEU A 298 -16.63 7.05 -9.80
CA LEU A 298 -15.28 7.21 -9.28
C LEU A 298 -15.29 8.12 -8.05
N PRO A 299 -14.67 7.71 -6.92
CA PRO A 299 -14.18 6.37 -6.55
C PRO A 299 -15.28 5.45 -5.98
N VAL A 300 -15.00 4.15 -5.87
CA VAL A 300 -15.90 3.12 -5.27
C VAL A 300 -15.24 2.38 -4.10
N ARG A 301 -16.04 1.84 -3.16
CA ARG A 301 -15.55 1.05 -2.02
C ARG A 301 -15.24 -0.40 -2.45
N LEU A 302 -14.03 -0.89 -2.14
CA LEU A 302 -13.61 -2.25 -2.50
C LEU A 302 -14.42 -3.33 -1.76
N ALA A 303 -14.83 -3.05 -0.51
CA ALA A 303 -15.65 -3.95 0.30
C ALA A 303 -16.98 -4.35 -0.35
N ASN A 304 -17.50 -3.53 -1.28
CA ASN A 304 -18.72 -3.85 -2.04
C ASN A 304 -18.52 -4.98 -3.06
N TYR A 305 -17.26 -5.33 -3.36
CA TYR A 305 -16.90 -6.32 -4.37
C TYR A 305 -16.09 -7.48 -3.77
N PHE A 306 -15.15 -7.18 -2.88
CA PHE A 306 -14.26 -8.17 -2.26
C PHE A 306 -14.69 -8.39 -0.80
N PRO A 307 -15.39 -9.50 -0.49
CA PRO A 307 -16.07 -9.67 0.81
C PRO A 307 -15.13 -9.80 2.02
N TRP A 308 -13.85 -10.10 1.80
CA TRP A 308 -12.82 -10.13 2.84
C TRP A 308 -12.29 -8.74 3.20
N VAL A 309 -12.52 -7.73 2.35
CA VAL A 309 -12.16 -6.35 2.64
C VAL A 309 -13.24 -5.75 3.53
N LYS A 310 -12.87 -5.40 4.77
CA LYS A 310 -13.81 -4.92 5.80
C LYS A 310 -13.70 -3.42 6.08
N ASP A 311 -12.70 -2.76 5.52
CA ASP A 311 -12.37 -1.37 5.83
C ASP A 311 -12.91 -0.36 4.80
N GLY A 312 -12.40 0.87 4.87
CA GLY A 312 -12.74 1.98 3.97
C GLY A 312 -11.98 1.99 2.65
N THR A 313 -11.36 0.88 2.21
CA THR A 313 -10.50 0.88 1.02
C THR A 313 -11.26 1.31 -0.23
N MET A 314 -10.70 2.31 -0.93
CA MET A 314 -11.27 2.92 -2.13
C MET A 314 -10.50 2.52 -3.39
N VAL A 315 -11.24 2.31 -4.48
CA VAL A 315 -10.71 1.96 -5.80
C VAL A 315 -11.13 3.01 -6.83
N THR A 316 -10.21 3.33 -7.73
CA THR A 316 -10.44 4.26 -8.83
C THR A 316 -9.64 3.83 -10.07
N THR A 317 -9.65 4.63 -11.13
CA THR A 317 -8.79 4.41 -12.29
C THR A 317 -7.39 4.99 -12.06
N PRO A 318 -6.32 4.39 -12.63
CA PRO A 318 -4.98 4.97 -12.61
C PRO A 318 -4.94 6.42 -13.12
N VAL A 319 -5.73 6.74 -14.16
CA VAL A 319 -5.86 8.10 -14.71
C VAL A 319 -6.38 9.08 -13.66
N ALA A 320 -7.36 8.69 -12.85
CA ALA A 320 -7.95 9.58 -11.84
C ALA A 320 -6.96 9.98 -10.73
N ILE A 321 -6.00 9.11 -10.41
CA ILE A 321 -4.92 9.40 -9.46
C ILE A 321 -3.60 9.78 -10.17
N ARG A 322 -3.65 9.99 -11.49
CA ARG A 322 -2.49 10.25 -12.37
C ARG A 322 -1.33 9.26 -12.18
N ALA A 323 -1.64 8.03 -11.77
CA ALA A 323 -0.71 6.93 -11.77
C ALA A 323 -0.42 6.54 -13.22
N LYS A 324 0.84 6.15 -13.49
CA LYS A 324 1.27 5.65 -14.79
C LYS A 324 1.67 4.19 -14.62
N PRO A 325 0.73 3.25 -14.87
CA PRO A 325 0.99 1.82 -14.68
C PRO A 325 2.19 1.35 -15.50
N MET A 326 3.03 0.50 -14.92
CA MET A 326 4.15 -0.16 -15.60
C MET A 326 3.68 -1.24 -16.57
N ALA A 327 2.50 -1.83 -16.35
CA ALA A 327 1.83 -2.68 -17.32
C ALA A 327 0.50 -2.06 -17.78
N VAL A 328 0.28 -2.05 -19.09
CA VAL A 328 -0.95 -1.57 -19.72
C VAL A 328 -1.47 -2.65 -20.66
N GLN A 329 -2.75 -2.95 -20.55
CA GLN A 329 -3.42 -3.89 -21.45
C GLN A 329 -3.92 -3.16 -22.70
N ASP A 330 -3.60 -3.72 -23.88
CA ASP A 330 -4.11 -3.28 -25.18
C ASP A 330 -4.68 -4.47 -25.98
N PRO A 331 -5.23 -4.27 -27.19
CA PRO A 331 -5.81 -5.36 -27.98
C PRO A 331 -4.83 -6.48 -28.36
N LYS A 332 -3.52 -6.22 -28.38
CA LYS A 332 -2.47 -7.21 -28.69
C LYS A 332 -1.93 -7.91 -27.45
N GLY A 333 -2.29 -7.45 -26.25
CA GLY A 333 -1.91 -8.05 -24.98
C GLY A 333 -1.38 -7.03 -23.97
N TRP A 334 -0.55 -7.51 -23.06
CA TRP A 334 0.05 -6.66 -22.03
C TRP A 334 1.38 -6.05 -22.52
N LYS A 335 1.50 -4.74 -22.38
CA LYS A 335 2.72 -3.98 -22.67
C LYS A 335 3.35 -3.46 -21.39
N PHE A 336 4.66 -3.61 -21.29
CA PHE A 336 5.46 -3.20 -20.15
C PHE A 336 6.26 -1.95 -20.47
N ARG A 337 6.38 -1.05 -19.50
CA ARG A 337 7.16 0.19 -19.61
C ARG A 337 7.75 0.56 -18.26
N PHE A 338 8.95 1.12 -18.30
CA PHE A 338 9.55 1.72 -17.11
C PHE A 338 9.05 3.15 -16.99
N VAL A 339 8.25 3.42 -15.96
CA VAL A 339 7.76 4.76 -15.70
C VAL A 339 8.22 5.23 -14.34
N ARG A 340 8.96 6.34 -14.30
CA ARG A 340 9.19 7.05 -13.05
C ARG A 340 7.84 7.55 -12.54
N GLN A 341 7.39 6.94 -11.46
CA GLN A 341 6.25 7.40 -10.69
C GLN A 341 6.60 8.77 -10.13
N SER A 342 6.18 9.85 -10.78
CA SER A 342 6.20 11.17 -10.16
C SER A 342 5.02 11.27 -9.21
N ARG A 343 5.05 10.53 -8.11
CA ARG A 343 4.37 11.00 -6.91
C ARG A 343 5.23 12.11 -6.31
N LYS A 344 5.46 13.20 -7.05
CA LYS A 344 5.49 14.48 -6.34
C LYS A 344 4.15 14.47 -5.62
N PRO A 345 4.10 14.60 -4.28
CA PRO A 345 2.85 14.71 -3.56
C PRO A 345 2.03 15.72 -4.33
N GLN A 346 1.02 15.26 -5.04
CA GLN A 346 0.22 16.19 -5.80
C GLN A 346 -0.50 16.96 -4.74
N HIS A 347 -0.22 18.26 -4.71
CA HIS A 347 -1.21 19.22 -4.28
C HIS A 347 -2.41 19.03 -5.22
N PHE A 348 -3.19 17.96 -5.01
CA PHE A 348 -4.62 18.11 -5.18
C PHE A 348 -4.95 19.33 -4.33
N SER A 349 -5.67 20.28 -4.90
CA SER A 349 -6.32 21.34 -4.13
C SER A 349 -7.43 20.67 -3.33
N LEU A 350 -7.01 19.76 -2.43
CA LEU A 350 -7.84 18.83 -1.73
C LEU A 350 -8.60 19.64 -0.69
N LEU A 351 -9.90 19.61 -0.87
CA LEU A 351 -10.85 20.30 -0.04
C LEU A 351 -11.49 19.27 0.87
N ILE A 352 -11.30 19.45 2.18
CA ILE A 352 -11.93 18.59 3.17
C ILE A 352 -13.33 19.12 3.47
N LEU A 353 -14.36 18.34 3.19
CA LEU A 353 -15.74 18.60 3.61
C LEU A 353 -15.95 17.99 4.98
N ASP A 354 -16.22 18.80 5.99
CA ASP A 354 -16.42 18.35 7.35
C ASP A 354 -17.80 17.76 7.59
N SER A 355 -17.89 16.83 8.55
CA SER A 355 -19.17 16.26 8.98
C SER A 355 -20.20 17.32 9.35
N SER A 356 -19.79 18.38 10.06
CA SER A 356 -20.71 19.48 10.43
C SER A 356 -21.34 20.17 9.22
N TRP A 357 -20.58 20.32 8.12
CA TRP A 357 -21.07 20.90 6.88
C TRP A 357 -21.98 19.93 6.14
N CYS A 358 -21.54 18.67 5.99
CA CYS A 358 -22.30 17.61 5.34
C CYS A 358 -23.66 17.37 6.02
N SER A 359 -23.70 17.32 7.35
CA SER A 359 -24.94 17.18 8.10
C SER A 359 -25.85 18.39 7.92
N ASN A 360 -25.31 19.61 7.91
CA ASN A 360 -26.11 20.83 7.67
C ASN A 360 -26.71 20.83 6.26
N LEU A 361 -25.90 20.52 5.25
CA LEU A 361 -26.34 20.37 3.87
C LEU A 361 -27.45 19.33 3.73
N ALA A 362 -27.27 18.14 4.30
CA ALA A 362 -28.24 17.04 4.26
C ALA A 362 -29.55 17.41 4.96
N ARG A 363 -29.48 18.07 6.12
CA ARG A 363 -30.66 18.58 6.84
C ARG A 363 -31.42 19.62 6.01
N CYS A 364 -30.72 20.46 5.26
CA CYS A 364 -31.33 21.52 4.46
C CYS A 364 -31.95 21.02 3.14
N LEU A 365 -31.31 20.07 2.45
CA LEU A 365 -31.69 19.63 1.10
C LEU A 365 -32.36 18.26 1.04
N GLY A 366 -32.22 17.46 2.10
CA GLY A 366 -32.49 16.03 2.09
C GLY A 366 -31.34 15.23 1.46
N GLU A 367 -31.17 13.99 1.95
CA GLU A 367 -30.09 13.08 1.54
C GLU A 367 -30.15 12.74 0.05
N LYS A 368 -31.35 12.51 -0.50
CA LYS A 368 -31.54 12.19 -1.94
C LYS A 368 -31.00 13.30 -2.85
N THR A 369 -31.25 14.56 -2.49
CA THR A 369 -30.77 15.73 -3.24
C THR A 369 -29.25 15.86 -3.14
N CYS A 370 -28.69 15.64 -1.95
CA CYS A 370 -27.24 15.64 -1.75
C CYS A 370 -26.57 14.53 -2.57
N ASN A 371 -27.15 13.33 -2.60
CA ASN A 371 -26.66 12.22 -3.42
C ASN A 371 -26.63 12.58 -4.91
N GLN A 372 -27.67 13.23 -5.43
CA GLN A 372 -27.69 13.70 -6.82
C GLN A 372 -26.60 14.74 -7.09
N MET A 373 -26.40 15.69 -6.16
CA MET A 373 -25.35 16.71 -6.25
C MET A 373 -23.95 16.06 -6.31
N PHE A 374 -23.64 15.16 -5.37
CA PHE A 374 -22.35 14.49 -5.31
C PHE A 374 -22.12 13.55 -6.49
N LEU A 375 -23.16 12.87 -6.97
CA LEU A 375 -23.09 12.11 -8.23
C LEU A 375 -22.76 13.00 -9.43
N SER A 376 -23.32 14.22 -9.49
CA SER A 376 -23.02 15.19 -10.55
C SER A 376 -21.53 15.59 -10.53
N TRP A 377 -21.00 15.92 -9.35
CA TRP A 377 -19.57 16.20 -9.17
C TRP A 377 -18.66 14.97 -9.42
N ALA A 378 -19.17 13.77 -9.20
CA ALA A 378 -18.44 12.55 -9.53
C ALA A 378 -18.34 12.32 -11.03
N ARG A 379 -19.41 12.64 -11.79
CA ARG A 379 -19.47 12.48 -13.25
C ARG A 379 -18.52 13.44 -13.96
N ASP A 380 -18.45 14.69 -13.51
CA ASP A 380 -17.56 15.70 -14.12
C ASP A 380 -16.13 15.70 -13.56
N GLY A 381 -15.88 14.87 -12.53
CA GLY A 381 -14.57 14.67 -11.92
C GLY A 381 -14.19 15.70 -10.85
N PHE A 382 -15.07 16.65 -10.51
CA PHE A 382 -14.83 17.61 -9.42
C PHE A 382 -14.65 16.90 -8.08
N SER A 383 -15.36 15.79 -7.85
CA SER A 383 -15.27 15.02 -6.60
C SER A 383 -13.88 14.46 -6.29
N ARG A 384 -13.00 14.36 -7.29
CA ARG A 384 -11.59 13.94 -7.12
C ARG A 384 -10.77 14.92 -6.28
N GLN A 385 -11.27 16.14 -6.08
CA GLN A 385 -10.65 17.15 -5.23
C GLN A 385 -11.29 17.23 -3.83
N LEU A 386 -12.27 16.36 -3.55
CA LEU A 386 -13.04 16.41 -2.31
C LEU A 386 -12.72 15.21 -1.43
N LEU A 387 -12.56 15.47 -0.13
CA LEU A 387 -12.47 14.46 0.91
C LEU A 387 -13.46 14.77 2.02
N HIS A 388 -14.33 13.85 2.35
CA HIS A 388 -15.28 13.98 3.45
C HIS A 388 -14.64 13.47 4.75
N LEU A 389 -14.55 14.33 5.75
CA LEU A 389 -14.13 13.97 7.10
C LEU A 389 -15.35 13.65 7.97
N ASP A 390 -15.51 12.37 8.29
CA ASP A 390 -16.55 11.86 9.18
C ASP A 390 -16.01 11.78 10.62
N ARG A 391 -16.39 12.77 11.44
CA ARG A 391 -15.92 12.89 12.83
C ARG A 391 -16.60 11.92 13.79
N THR A 392 -17.84 11.56 13.50
CA THR A 392 -18.68 10.74 14.38
C THR A 392 -18.73 9.28 13.95
N GLY A 393 -18.32 8.98 12.71
CA GLY A 393 -18.45 7.66 12.11
C GLY A 393 -19.88 7.34 11.64
N THR A 394 -20.79 8.32 11.72
CA THR A 394 -22.23 8.13 11.47
C THR A 394 -22.72 8.85 10.22
N ASP A 395 -21.88 9.63 9.55
CA ASP A 395 -22.32 10.34 8.36
C ASP A 395 -22.69 9.35 7.24
N PRO A 396 -23.59 9.72 6.31
CA PRO A 396 -23.86 8.90 5.13
C PRO A 396 -22.63 8.83 4.21
N ASP A 397 -22.57 7.79 3.37
CA ASP A 397 -21.53 7.66 2.34
C ASP A 397 -21.96 8.45 1.09
N TRP A 398 -21.30 9.57 0.83
CA TRP A 398 -21.62 10.42 -0.31
C TRP A 398 -21.04 9.87 -1.62
N PRO A 399 -21.85 9.69 -2.69
CA PRO A 399 -21.37 9.10 -3.94
C PRO A 399 -20.19 9.86 -4.55
N GLY A 400 -19.13 9.13 -4.88
CA GLY A 400 -17.97 9.68 -5.59
C GLY A 400 -17.06 10.60 -4.77
N ILE A 401 -17.28 10.74 -3.46
CA ILE A 401 -16.36 11.45 -2.56
C ILE A 401 -15.62 10.47 -1.67
N MET A 402 -14.31 10.68 -1.50
CA MET A 402 -13.49 9.89 -0.59
C MET A 402 -13.83 10.24 0.86
N LYS A 403 -14.02 9.24 1.73
CA LYS A 403 -14.37 9.45 3.13
C LYS A 403 -13.24 9.01 4.07
N VAL A 404 -12.89 9.86 5.01
CA VAL A 404 -11.96 9.57 6.11
C VAL A 404 -12.73 9.59 7.41
N ARG A 405 -12.66 8.49 8.16
CA ARG A 405 -13.25 8.40 9.50
C ARG A 405 -12.22 8.77 10.55
N SER A 406 -12.63 9.55 11.54
CA SER A 406 -11.81 9.85 12.69
C SER A 406 -12.66 9.90 13.95
N SER A 407 -12.95 8.74 14.55
CA SER A 407 -13.74 8.63 15.78
C SER A 407 -13.09 9.35 16.98
N LYS A 408 -11.79 9.63 16.93
CA LYS A 408 -11.07 10.40 17.96
C LYS A 408 -11.50 11.88 18.01
N LEU A 409 -12.11 12.42 16.95
CA LEU A 409 -12.51 13.83 16.87
C LEU A 409 -13.77 14.17 17.65
N ALA A 410 -14.63 13.19 17.95
CA ALA A 410 -15.88 13.41 18.66
C ALA A 410 -15.69 14.01 20.07
N TYR A 411 -14.47 13.89 20.64
CA TYR A 411 -14.18 14.21 22.04
C TYR A 411 -13.16 15.34 22.23
N LEU A 412 -12.63 15.92 21.16
CA LEU A 412 -11.63 16.99 21.25
C LEU A 412 -12.28 18.35 21.03
N HIS A 413 -12.16 19.26 21.99
CA HIS A 413 -12.68 20.63 21.93
C HIS A 413 -11.56 21.68 21.97
N GLY A 414 -11.85 22.89 21.48
CA GLY A 414 -10.95 24.03 21.58
C GLY A 414 -9.64 23.85 20.80
N PRO A 415 -8.51 24.37 21.30
CA PRO A 415 -7.23 24.35 20.58
C PRO A 415 -6.72 22.95 20.22
N LEU A 416 -6.97 21.94 21.08
CA LEU A 416 -6.59 20.55 20.80
C LEU A 416 -7.35 19.97 19.60
N GLY A 417 -8.64 20.30 19.49
CA GLY A 417 -9.45 19.96 18.32
C GLY A 417 -8.89 20.60 17.05
N GLY A 418 -8.51 21.88 17.11
CA GLY A 418 -7.90 22.59 15.98
C GLY A 418 -6.55 22.02 15.53
N LEU A 419 -5.66 21.69 16.48
CA LEU A 419 -4.37 21.04 16.19
C LEU A 419 -4.54 19.66 15.54
N PHE A 420 -5.53 18.91 16.00
CA PHE A 420 -5.84 17.60 15.43
C PHE A 420 -6.39 17.72 14.00
N LEU A 421 -7.25 18.70 13.75
CA LEU A 421 -7.71 19.01 12.39
C LEU A 421 -6.56 19.41 11.47
N ASP A 422 -5.59 20.19 11.95
CA ASP A 422 -4.37 20.49 11.18
C ASP A 422 -3.53 19.24 10.92
N HIS A 423 -3.49 18.30 11.86
CA HIS A 423 -2.81 17.03 11.64
C HIS A 423 -3.47 16.23 10.51
N ILE A 424 -4.80 16.13 10.52
CA ILE A 424 -5.56 15.48 9.43
C ILE A 424 -5.33 16.21 8.11
N CYS A 425 -5.49 17.53 8.09
CA CYS A 425 -5.30 18.32 6.88
C CYS A 425 -3.90 18.14 6.30
N ARG A 426 -2.85 18.18 7.14
CA ARG A 426 -1.47 17.91 6.70
C ARG A 426 -1.28 16.48 6.20
N LYS A 427 -1.82 15.49 6.92
CA LYS A 427 -1.73 14.06 6.53
C LYS A 427 -2.39 13.81 5.17
N GLN A 428 -3.52 14.47 4.91
CA GLN A 428 -4.24 14.38 3.64
C GLN A 428 -3.75 15.39 2.60
N GLN A 429 -2.81 16.27 2.94
CA GLN A 429 -2.32 17.36 2.09
C GLN A 429 -3.44 18.32 1.62
N ALA A 430 -4.44 18.54 2.48
CA ALA A 430 -5.55 19.44 2.23
C ALA A 430 -5.09 20.90 2.14
N ARG A 431 -5.64 21.62 1.16
CA ARG A 431 -5.43 23.07 1.00
C ARG A 431 -6.44 23.88 1.78
N MET A 432 -7.66 23.36 1.90
CA MET A 432 -8.76 24.05 2.55
C MET A 432 -9.69 23.04 3.22
N MET A 433 -10.33 23.46 4.31
CA MET A 433 -11.38 22.70 4.97
C MET A 433 -12.69 23.50 4.99
N VAL A 434 -13.81 22.89 4.61
CA VAL A 434 -15.14 23.48 4.64
C VAL A 434 -15.91 22.93 5.84
N LEU A 435 -16.42 23.83 6.67
CA LEU A 435 -16.97 23.54 8.00
C LEU A 435 -18.38 24.13 8.12
N GLY A 436 -19.29 23.45 8.81
CA GLY A 436 -20.57 24.05 9.21
C GLY A 436 -20.50 24.71 10.58
N SER A 437 -19.84 24.05 11.53
CA SER A 437 -19.70 24.49 12.92
C SER A 437 -18.57 23.74 13.64
N GLY A 438 -18.28 24.11 14.89
CA GLY A 438 -17.31 23.43 15.75
C GLY A 438 -15.87 23.93 15.61
N ASN A 439 -14.89 23.08 15.99
CA ASN A 439 -13.48 23.43 15.93
C ASN A 439 -13.01 23.69 14.50
N MET A 440 -12.16 24.70 14.34
CA MET A 440 -11.50 25.07 13.10
C MET A 440 -10.02 24.67 13.15
N PRO A 441 -9.41 24.25 12.03
CA PRO A 441 -7.97 24.05 11.98
C PRO A 441 -7.24 25.37 12.24
N LEU A 442 -6.12 25.32 12.98
CA LEU A 442 -5.40 26.54 13.38
C LEU A 442 -4.53 27.07 12.25
N LYS A 443 -3.86 26.17 11.52
CA LYS A 443 -2.90 26.51 10.45
C LYS A 443 -3.51 26.38 9.07
N THR A 444 -4.30 25.36 8.81
CA THR A 444 -4.95 25.12 7.52
C THR A 444 -5.99 26.21 7.24
N THR A 445 -6.10 26.64 5.99
CA THR A 445 -7.19 27.53 5.56
C THR A 445 -8.53 26.84 5.71
N TRP A 446 -9.56 27.59 6.11
CA TRP A 446 -10.90 27.05 6.26
C TRP A 446 -11.96 28.03 5.76
N LEU A 447 -13.10 27.45 5.37
CA LEU A 447 -14.30 28.15 4.96
C LEU A 447 -15.44 27.68 5.86
N LYS A 448 -15.93 28.54 6.74
CA LYS A 448 -17.13 28.24 7.50
C LYS A 448 -18.33 28.59 6.65
N MET A 449 -19.19 27.62 6.35
CA MET A 449 -20.36 27.78 5.49
C MET A 449 -21.65 27.39 6.20
N GLU A 450 -22.66 28.24 6.09
CA GLU A 450 -23.97 28.03 6.67
C GLU A 450 -25.06 28.07 5.60
N PHE A 451 -26.01 27.15 5.69
CA PHE A 451 -27.20 27.10 4.85
C PHE A 451 -28.41 27.58 5.65
N LEU A 452 -29.02 28.66 5.17
CA LEU A 452 -30.26 29.18 5.73
C LEU A 452 -31.38 28.96 4.73
N ARG A 453 -32.38 28.16 5.13
CA ARG A 453 -33.60 27.94 4.35
C ARG A 453 -34.54 29.13 4.58
N LYS A 454 -34.94 29.84 3.51
CA LYS A 454 -35.95 30.90 3.62
C LYS A 454 -37.37 30.31 3.69
N HIS A 455 -38.32 31.11 4.19
CA HIS A 455 -39.72 30.74 4.43
C HIS A 455 -40.45 30.18 3.19
N ASP A 456 -40.02 30.53 1.98
CA ASP A 456 -40.61 30.09 0.70
C ASP A 456 -40.26 28.63 0.29
N LYS A 457 -39.56 27.88 1.16
CA LYS A 457 -39.15 26.48 1.01
C LYS A 457 -38.24 26.17 -0.20
N LYS A 458 -37.96 27.13 -1.09
CA LYS A 458 -37.19 26.97 -2.34
C LYS A 458 -35.95 27.88 -2.43
N THR A 459 -35.82 28.90 -1.58
CA THR A 459 -34.66 29.79 -1.59
C THR A 459 -33.70 29.48 -0.45
N PHE A 460 -32.40 29.44 -0.76
CA PHE A 460 -31.34 29.20 0.20
C PHE A 460 -30.38 30.39 0.20
N ARG A 461 -30.04 30.87 1.39
CA ARG A 461 -28.93 31.80 1.55
C ARG A 461 -27.72 30.98 1.97
N ILE A 462 -26.66 31.08 1.19
CA ILE A 462 -25.35 30.54 1.53
C ILE A 462 -24.54 31.71 2.07
N SER A 463 -24.09 31.59 3.31
CA SER A 463 -23.14 32.54 3.87
C SER A 463 -21.86 31.82 4.21
N TRP A 464 -20.73 32.45 3.92
CA TRP A 464 -19.45 31.90 4.31
C TRP A 464 -18.52 32.95 4.90
N GLN A 465 -17.60 32.46 5.72
CA GLN A 465 -16.54 33.23 6.33
C GLN A 465 -15.22 32.51 6.05
N SER A 466 -14.25 33.23 5.49
CA SER A 466 -12.88 32.74 5.33
C SER A 466 -12.07 32.99 6.59
N LYS A 467 -10.88 32.39 6.67
CA LYS A 467 -9.99 32.53 7.83
C LYS A 467 -9.56 33.98 8.08
N SER A 468 -9.49 34.81 7.03
CA SER A 468 -9.24 36.25 7.13
C SER A 468 -10.34 37.05 7.86
N GLY A 469 -11.47 36.42 8.19
CA GLY A 469 -12.58 37.04 8.90
C GLY A 469 -13.60 37.75 7.99
N LYS A 470 -13.31 37.87 6.68
CA LYS A 470 -14.26 38.46 5.72
C LYS A 470 -15.48 37.56 5.56
N ARG A 471 -16.67 38.11 5.86
CA ARG A 471 -17.95 37.43 5.67
C ARG A 471 -18.53 37.80 4.31
N GLU A 472 -18.83 36.79 3.51
CA GLU A 472 -19.46 36.96 2.21
C GLU A 472 -20.78 36.19 2.18
N HIS A 473 -21.71 36.69 1.38
CA HIS A 473 -23.06 36.13 1.28
C HIS A 473 -23.46 36.02 -0.18
N GLN A 474 -23.98 34.86 -0.56
CA GLN A 474 -24.63 34.67 -1.85
C GLN A 474 -26.02 34.09 -1.61
N VAL A 475 -27.04 34.78 -2.13
CA VAL A 475 -28.39 34.23 -2.18
C VAL A 475 -28.48 33.35 -3.42
N VAL A 476 -28.75 32.07 -3.22
CA VAL A 476 -28.95 31.12 -4.32
C VAL A 476 -30.40 30.66 -4.28
N THR A 477 -31.19 31.15 -5.23
CA THR A 477 -32.57 30.70 -5.41
C THR A 477 -32.57 29.32 -6.06
N LEU A 478 -33.02 28.29 -5.33
CA LEU A 478 -33.03 26.92 -5.85
C LEU A 478 -34.33 26.64 -6.59
N THR A 479 -34.21 26.61 -7.91
CA THR A 479 -35.19 25.92 -8.76
C THR A 479 -34.74 24.52 -9.18
N ALA A 480 -33.46 24.15 -8.99
CA ALA A 480 -32.94 22.81 -9.28
C ALA A 480 -31.64 22.47 -8.51
N PRO A 481 -31.42 21.22 -8.06
CA PRO A 481 -30.21 20.76 -7.38
C PRO A 481 -28.90 21.03 -8.14
N ASP A 482 -28.92 20.96 -9.47
CA ASP A 482 -27.73 21.17 -10.31
C ASP A 482 -27.22 22.62 -10.26
N ARG A 483 -28.12 23.60 -10.06
CA ARG A 483 -27.73 25.00 -9.90
C ARG A 483 -27.00 25.24 -8.58
N LEU A 484 -27.38 24.53 -7.50
CA LEU A 484 -26.66 24.58 -6.23
C LEU A 484 -25.28 23.93 -6.34
N ALA A 485 -25.23 22.75 -6.98
CA ALA A 485 -23.99 22.02 -7.23
C ALA A 485 -22.96 22.92 -7.94
N GLY A 486 -23.41 23.62 -8.99
CA GLY A 486 -22.59 24.57 -9.74
C GLY A 486 -22.19 25.80 -8.92
N ALA A 487 -23.09 26.35 -8.10
CA ALA A 487 -22.78 27.51 -7.25
C ALA A 487 -21.74 27.19 -6.18
N LEU A 488 -21.93 26.09 -5.42
CA LEU A 488 -20.96 25.64 -4.41
C LEU A 488 -19.60 25.35 -5.04
N ARG A 489 -19.59 24.66 -6.19
CA ARG A 489 -18.35 24.40 -6.94
C ARG A 489 -17.63 25.69 -7.30
N LYS A 490 -18.34 26.71 -7.83
CA LYS A 490 -17.74 28.01 -8.17
C LYS A 490 -17.12 28.70 -6.94
N ILE A 491 -17.80 28.65 -5.79
CA ILE A 491 -17.27 29.22 -4.53
C ILE A 491 -15.97 28.51 -4.14
N PHE A 492 -15.96 27.17 -4.19
CA PHE A 492 -14.77 26.37 -3.85
C PHE A 492 -13.61 26.63 -4.82
N GLU A 493 -13.85 26.59 -6.12
CA GLU A 493 -12.82 26.83 -7.13
C GLU A 493 -12.26 28.26 -7.05
N ALA A 494 -13.08 29.26 -6.73
CA ALA A 494 -12.61 30.63 -6.54
C ALA A 494 -11.63 30.75 -5.36
N HIS A 495 -11.94 30.12 -4.21
CA HIS A 495 -11.06 30.14 -3.04
C HIS A 495 -9.79 29.32 -3.27
N LEU A 496 -9.89 28.17 -3.93
CA LEU A 496 -8.71 27.38 -4.28
C LEU A 496 -7.76 28.15 -5.22
N LYS A 497 -8.30 28.83 -6.24
CA LYS A 497 -7.51 29.70 -7.13
C LYS A 497 -6.86 30.86 -6.39
N PHE A 498 -7.57 31.47 -5.44
CA PHE A 498 -7.02 32.52 -4.60
C PHE A 498 -5.82 32.02 -3.78
N LEU A 499 -5.96 30.86 -3.13
CA LEU A 499 -4.88 30.22 -2.37
C LEU A 499 -3.69 29.81 -3.23
N GLU A 500 -3.92 29.41 -4.49
CA GLU A 500 -2.86 29.11 -5.45
C GLU A 500 -2.08 30.38 -5.83
N ALA A 501 -2.80 31.48 -6.11
CA ALA A 501 -2.19 32.76 -6.46
C ALA A 501 -1.42 33.40 -5.30
N SER A 502 -1.86 33.19 -4.06
CA SER A 502 -1.23 33.76 -2.87
C SER A 502 -0.10 32.90 -2.29
N GLY A 503 0.26 31.78 -2.93
CA GLY A 503 1.28 30.86 -2.44
C GLY A 503 0.88 30.14 -1.14
N GLY A 504 -0.43 30.02 -0.88
CA GLY A 504 -0.97 29.42 0.34
C GLY A 504 -0.91 30.31 1.57
N LYS A 505 -0.60 31.60 1.41
CA LYS A 505 -0.77 32.61 2.46
C LYS A 505 -2.15 33.22 2.32
N GLU A 506 -2.95 33.14 3.36
CA GLU A 506 -4.23 33.85 3.46
C GLU A 506 -4.11 34.99 4.46
#